data_AF-A0A420J808-F1
#
_entry.id   AF-A0A420J808-F1
#
_cell.length_a   1.000
_cell.length_b   1.000
_cell.length_c   1.000
_cell.angle_alpha   90.00
_cell.angle_beta   90.00
_cell.angle_gamma   90.00
#
_symmetry.space_group_name_H-M   'P 1'
#
loop_
_entity.id
_entity.type
_entity.pdbx_description
1 polymer ?
#
loop_
_entity_poly.entity_id
_entity_poly.type
_entity_poly.pdbx_seq_one_letter_code
_entity_poly.pdbx_strand_id
1 'polypeptide(L)'
;MAQIDLTIKIQTNDRGKGLAAAQDVIANSVLIKVPNPYILLPDKASLSKICSWCMLPMCSFFPHLQPRCVTALKRCSACKTPQYCSSACQRADWKSNHAKECARLKLLPDIPPTPVRAVIQVLLKILPGSTWETRCSNLEGHEVDRKKRFDSGSGESWGDFLLQARAATAFSGMEASKIELATSVLSRISCNSFHATLPDATSVGLAFDPDIALVNHSCAPNAHVIFEGRSMILQSLIPIQKGQELFISYVDVQQEHNSRRQDLWRTYFFWCRCPKCTQEAGIETWAKAC
;
A
#
# COMPACT_ATOMS: atom_id res chain seq x y z
N MET A 1 10.93 16.74 11.34
CA MET A 1 11.68 15.51 11.67
C MET A 1 12.42 15.10 10.43
N ALA A 2 13.72 14.81 10.53
CA ALA A 2 14.51 14.36 9.40
C ALA A 2 13.91 13.07 8.83
N GLN A 3 13.92 12.94 7.50
CA GLN A 3 13.59 11.70 6.82
C GLN A 3 14.68 10.69 7.19
N ILE A 4 14.31 9.65 7.95
CA ILE A 4 15.21 8.53 8.23
C ILE A 4 15.10 7.59 7.04
N ASP A 5 16.23 7.36 6.37
CA ASP A 5 16.38 6.35 5.33
C ASP A 5 17.79 5.74 5.46
N LEU A 6 17.83 4.50 5.94
CA LEU A 6 19.04 3.69 6.12
C LEU A 6 19.18 2.65 5.00
N THR A 7 18.61 2.93 3.83
CA THR A 7 18.54 1.99 2.71
C THR A 7 19.22 2.51 1.46
N ILE A 8 19.56 1.60 0.56
CA ILE A 8 20.01 1.88 -0.79
C ILE A 8 19.15 1.12 -1.78
N LYS A 9 18.88 1.73 -2.95
CA LYS A 9 18.18 1.07 -4.05
C LYS A 9 19.12 0.11 -4.75
N ILE A 10 18.65 -1.10 -5.02
CA ILE A 10 19.41 -2.15 -5.71
C ILE A 10 18.64 -2.65 -6.93
N GLN A 11 19.35 -3.27 -7.86
CA GLN A 11 18.79 -4.05 -8.96
C GLN A 11 19.20 -5.51 -8.75
N THR A 12 18.22 -6.40 -8.69
CA THR A 12 18.40 -7.84 -8.56
C THR A 12 18.32 -8.51 -9.93
N ASN A 13 18.88 -9.73 -10.03
CA ASN A 13 18.89 -10.50 -11.27
C ASN A 13 17.51 -11.06 -11.63
N ASP A 14 16.69 -11.41 -10.63
CA ASP A 14 15.48 -12.20 -10.82
C ASP A 14 14.19 -11.54 -10.29
N ARG A 15 14.30 -10.54 -9.42
CA ARG A 15 13.16 -9.88 -8.74
C ARG A 15 13.00 -8.41 -9.12
N GLY A 16 13.80 -7.90 -10.05
CA GLY A 16 13.77 -6.50 -10.44
C GLY A 16 14.43 -5.60 -9.39
N LYS A 17 13.84 -4.42 -9.16
CA LYS A 17 14.36 -3.45 -8.19
C LYS A 17 14.10 -3.92 -6.76
N GLY A 18 14.93 -3.48 -5.83
CA GLY A 18 14.83 -3.81 -4.41
C GLY A 18 15.41 -2.72 -3.53
N LEU A 19 15.38 -2.94 -2.22
CA LEU A 19 16.14 -2.17 -1.24
C LEU A 19 17.13 -3.06 -0.50
N ALA A 20 18.31 -2.54 -0.19
CA ALA A 20 19.28 -3.15 0.72
C ALA A 20 19.63 -2.20 1.86
N ALA A 21 20.16 -2.73 2.96
CA ALA A 21 20.65 -1.91 4.07
C ALA A 21 21.89 -1.10 3.64
N ALA A 22 21.91 0.20 3.92
CA ALA A 22 23.04 1.08 3.62
C ALA A 22 24.24 0.88 4.58
N GLN A 23 23.96 0.30 5.75
CA GLN A 23 24.88 0.05 6.85
C GLN A 23 24.43 -1.18 7.63
N ASP A 24 25.22 -1.63 8.60
CA ASP A 24 24.77 -2.65 9.55
C ASP A 24 23.64 -2.10 10.43
N VAL A 25 22.59 -2.89 10.60
CA VAL A 25 21.38 -2.52 11.33
C VAL A 25 21.06 -3.58 12.37
N ILE A 26 20.77 -3.17 13.60
CA ILE A 26 20.31 -4.08 14.66
C ILE A 26 18.80 -4.34 14.52
N ALA A 27 18.29 -5.39 15.17
CA ALA A 27 16.85 -5.68 15.19
C ALA A 27 16.03 -4.50 15.76
N ASN A 28 14.80 -4.34 15.29
CA ASN A 28 13.84 -3.29 15.66
C ASN A 28 14.29 -1.84 15.33
N SER A 29 15.25 -1.67 14.43
CA SER A 29 15.66 -0.34 13.96
C SER A 29 14.72 0.19 12.89
N VAL A 30 14.45 1.49 12.91
CA VAL A 30 13.74 2.18 11.83
C VAL A 30 14.65 2.28 10.61
N LEU A 31 14.28 1.57 9.53
CA LEU A 31 14.98 1.58 8.25
C LEU A 31 14.52 2.77 7.40
N ILE A 32 13.20 2.98 7.30
CA ILE A 32 12.59 4.10 6.59
C ILE A 32 11.42 4.62 7.43
N LYS A 33 11.30 5.94 7.56
CA LYS A 33 10.11 6.58 8.12
C LYS A 33 9.52 7.58 7.13
N VAL A 34 8.27 7.32 6.73
CA VAL A 34 7.47 8.19 5.85
C VAL A 34 6.34 8.82 6.66
N PRO A 35 6.48 10.07 7.14
CA PRO A 35 5.46 10.70 7.98
C PRO A 35 4.15 11.01 7.23
N ASN A 36 4.22 11.15 5.91
CA ASN A 36 3.09 11.45 5.04
C ASN A 36 3.18 10.58 3.78
N PRO A 37 2.64 9.35 3.82
CA PRO A 37 2.63 8.47 2.66
C PRO A 37 1.93 9.12 1.46
N TYR A 38 2.39 8.81 0.25
CA TYR A 38 1.83 9.34 -1.00
C TYR A 38 0.30 9.18 -1.09
N ILE A 39 -0.19 8.01 -0.71
CA ILE A 39 -1.62 7.72 -0.48
C ILE A 39 -1.76 7.14 0.93
N LEU A 40 -2.70 7.70 1.69
CA LEU A 40 -3.16 7.11 2.94
C LEU A 40 -4.63 7.49 3.12
N LEU A 41 -5.52 6.50 3.10
CA LEU A 41 -6.95 6.73 3.29
C LEU A 41 -7.62 5.59 4.07
N PRO A 42 -8.55 5.93 4.99
CA PRO A 42 -9.42 4.94 5.63
C PRO A 42 -10.28 4.21 4.62
N ASP A 43 -10.54 2.93 4.86
CA ASP A 43 -11.61 2.21 4.17
C ASP A 43 -13.00 2.69 4.64
N LYS A 44 -14.03 2.31 3.88
CA LYS A 44 -15.41 2.72 4.16
C LYS A 44 -15.88 2.30 5.57
N ALA A 45 -15.50 1.12 6.05
CA ALA A 45 -15.94 0.58 7.33
C ALA A 45 -15.24 1.26 8.53
N SER A 46 -14.11 1.92 8.29
CA SER A 46 -13.27 2.56 9.30
C SER A 46 -13.46 4.07 9.38
N LEU A 47 -14.12 4.71 8.41
CA LEU A 47 -14.32 6.17 8.38
C LEU A 47 -14.98 6.76 9.64
N SER A 48 -15.90 6.03 10.26
CA SER A 48 -16.56 6.46 11.51
C SER A 48 -15.79 6.08 12.77
N LYS A 49 -14.67 5.36 12.63
CA LYS A 49 -13.91 4.78 13.73
C LYS A 49 -12.51 5.38 13.85
N ILE A 50 -11.97 6.01 12.81
CA ILE A 50 -10.63 6.62 12.80
C ILE A 50 -10.66 8.02 12.19
N CYS A 51 -9.74 8.88 12.60
CA CYS A 51 -9.55 10.17 11.93
C CYS A 51 -8.94 9.98 10.54
N SER A 52 -9.55 10.55 9.51
CA SER A 52 -9.11 10.44 8.11
C SER A 52 -7.77 11.13 7.80
N TRP A 53 -7.23 11.93 8.72
CA TRP A 53 -5.91 12.55 8.56
C TRP A 53 -4.83 11.85 9.37
N CYS A 54 -4.96 11.87 10.71
CA CYS A 54 -3.94 11.35 11.61
C CYS A 54 -4.01 9.84 11.85
N MET A 55 -5.05 9.17 11.33
CA MET A 55 -5.33 7.74 11.47
C MET A 55 -5.51 7.25 12.93
N LEU A 56 -5.64 8.16 13.89
CA LEU A 56 -5.91 7.76 15.28
C LEU A 56 -7.34 7.23 15.42
N PRO A 57 -7.53 6.11 16.15
CA PRO A 57 -8.83 5.49 16.37
C PRO A 57 -9.65 6.21 17.42
N MET A 58 -10.96 6.02 17.37
CA MET A 58 -11.88 6.47 18.40
C MET A 58 -11.78 5.56 19.63
N CYS A 59 -11.63 6.17 20.81
CA CYS A 59 -11.51 5.45 22.07
C CYS A 59 -12.73 4.56 22.37
N SER A 60 -13.92 4.94 21.92
CA SER A 60 -15.16 4.15 22.12
C SER A 60 -15.19 2.84 21.34
N PHE A 61 -14.44 2.75 20.23
CA PHE A 61 -14.34 1.53 19.42
C PHE A 61 -13.08 0.71 19.76
N PHE A 62 -12.03 1.38 20.26
CA PHE A 62 -10.74 0.76 20.57
C PHE A 62 -10.22 1.23 21.94
N PRO A 63 -10.88 0.83 23.05
CA PRO A 63 -10.52 1.31 24.40
C PRO A 63 -9.14 0.83 24.85
N HIS A 64 -8.69 -0.36 24.41
CA HIS A 64 -7.37 -0.92 24.70
C HIS A 64 -6.21 -0.17 24.05
N LEU A 65 -6.48 0.71 23.08
CA LEU A 65 -5.47 1.54 22.43
C LEU A 65 -5.26 2.89 23.15
N GLN A 66 -5.92 3.15 24.28
CA GLN A 66 -5.63 4.32 25.10
C GLN A 66 -4.17 4.33 25.59
N PRO A 67 -3.50 5.50 25.65
CA PRO A 67 -3.99 6.84 25.33
C PRO A 67 -3.87 7.24 23.84
N ARG A 68 -3.53 6.31 22.94
CA ARG A 68 -3.30 6.56 21.51
C ARG A 68 -4.62 6.56 20.69
N CYS A 69 -5.64 7.26 21.17
CA CYS A 69 -6.96 7.35 20.55
C CYS A 69 -7.56 8.77 20.70
N VAL A 70 -8.68 9.01 20.01
CA VAL A 70 -9.43 10.29 20.02
C VAL A 70 -10.85 10.08 20.55
N THR A 71 -11.44 11.10 21.16
CA THR A 71 -12.75 10.98 21.83
C THR A 71 -13.94 11.26 20.91
N ALA A 72 -13.75 12.03 19.84
CA ALA A 72 -14.80 12.38 18.91
C ALA A 72 -14.27 12.59 17.49
N LEU A 73 -15.13 12.38 16.50
CA LEU A 73 -14.89 12.67 15.10
C LEU A 73 -16.00 13.58 14.54
N LYS A 74 -15.63 14.50 13.66
CA LYS A 74 -16.55 15.37 12.92
C LYS A 74 -16.39 15.15 11.43
N ARG A 75 -17.50 14.88 10.75
CA ARG A 75 -17.56 14.75 9.29
C ARG A 75 -17.28 16.09 8.60
N CYS A 76 -16.63 16.04 7.44
CA CYS A 76 -16.58 17.19 6.54
C CYS A 76 -18.01 17.72 6.29
N SER A 77 -18.24 19.01 6.47
CA SER A 77 -19.58 19.59 6.35
C SER A 77 -20.10 19.60 4.91
N ALA A 78 -19.22 19.57 3.91
CA ALA A 78 -19.59 19.64 2.50
C ALA A 78 -19.96 18.27 1.90
N CYS A 79 -19.04 17.29 1.91
CA CYS A 79 -19.28 15.97 1.31
C CYS A 79 -19.70 14.88 2.30
N LYS A 80 -19.61 15.14 3.62
CA LYS A 80 -19.94 14.19 4.70
C LYS A 80 -19.10 12.90 4.75
N THR A 81 -18.03 12.78 3.95
CA THR A 81 -17.22 11.56 3.84
C THR A 81 -16.08 11.45 4.88
N PRO A 82 -14.96 12.18 4.79
CA PRO A 82 -13.90 12.05 5.77
C PRO A 82 -14.33 12.61 7.13
N GLN A 83 -13.76 12.04 8.19
CA GLN A 83 -14.03 12.44 9.57
C GLN A 83 -12.74 12.83 10.30
N TYR A 84 -12.82 13.87 11.11
CA TYR A 84 -11.63 14.47 11.73
C TYR A 84 -11.80 14.60 13.23
N CYS A 85 -10.74 14.31 13.99
CA CYS A 85 -10.73 14.52 15.44
C CYS A 85 -10.60 16.00 15.83
N SER A 86 -10.11 16.84 14.90
CA SER A 86 -9.88 18.26 15.15
C SER A 86 -9.90 19.07 13.86
N SER A 87 -10.14 20.38 13.98
CA SER A 87 -10.02 21.31 12.87
C SER A 87 -8.59 21.39 12.32
N ALA A 88 -7.57 21.09 13.13
CA ALA A 88 -6.19 20.99 12.68
C ALA A 88 -6.01 19.82 11.68
N CYS A 89 -6.52 18.64 12.02
CA CYS A 89 -6.52 17.48 11.12
C CYS A 89 -7.32 17.75 9.84
N GLN A 90 -8.48 18.39 9.95
CA GLN A 90 -9.28 18.77 8.78
C GLN A 90 -8.52 19.72 7.84
N ARG A 91 -7.87 20.77 8.37
CA ARG A 91 -7.10 21.72 7.56
C ARG A 91 -5.88 21.07 6.90
N ALA A 92 -5.21 20.17 7.62
CA ALA A 92 -4.06 19.45 7.08
C ALA A 92 -4.45 18.52 5.92
N ASP A 93 -5.55 17.77 6.06
CA ASP A 93 -6.08 16.93 4.99
C ASP A 93 -6.60 17.75 3.80
N TRP A 94 -7.26 18.88 4.08
CA TRP A 94 -7.71 19.82 3.05
C TRP A 94 -6.55 20.26 2.15
N LYS A 95 -5.43 20.70 2.75
CA LYS A 95 -4.23 21.11 2.02
C LYS A 95 -3.61 19.96 1.21
N SER A 96 -3.62 18.75 1.77
CA SER A 96 -2.99 17.59 1.14
C SER A 96 -3.82 17.04 -0.03
N ASN A 97 -5.03 16.55 0.26
CA ASN A 97 -5.81 15.71 -0.63
C ASN A 97 -7.27 16.17 -0.74
N HIS A 98 -7.92 16.44 0.39
CA HIS A 98 -9.38 16.51 0.42
C HIS A 98 -9.97 17.66 -0.39
N ALA A 99 -9.29 18.81 -0.50
CA ALA A 99 -9.75 19.92 -1.33
C ALA A 99 -10.00 19.51 -2.79
N LYS A 100 -9.21 18.56 -3.30
CA LYS A 100 -9.28 18.09 -4.69
C LYS A 100 -10.46 17.13 -4.91
N GLU A 101 -10.74 16.25 -3.95
CA GLU A 101 -11.78 15.22 -4.07
C GLU A 101 -13.14 15.59 -3.46
N CYS A 102 -13.22 16.62 -2.60
CA CYS A 102 -14.44 16.94 -1.85
C CYS A 102 -15.64 17.21 -2.76
N ALA A 103 -15.46 17.98 -3.83
CA ALA A 103 -16.52 18.28 -4.79
C ALA A 103 -17.02 17.03 -5.51
N ARG A 104 -16.12 16.08 -5.79
CA ARG A 104 -16.48 14.80 -6.42
C ARG A 104 -17.24 13.90 -5.46
N LEU A 105 -16.72 13.70 -4.25
CA LEU A 105 -17.36 12.87 -3.22
C LEU A 105 -18.77 13.36 -2.88
N LYS A 106 -19.02 14.68 -2.90
CA LYS A 106 -20.36 15.25 -2.67
C LYS A 106 -21.40 14.81 -3.71
N LEU A 107 -20.97 14.51 -4.93
CA LEU A 107 -21.86 14.13 -6.04
C LEU A 107 -22.14 12.63 -6.10
N LEU A 108 -21.37 11.82 -5.37
CA LEU A 108 -21.50 10.37 -5.43
C LEU A 108 -22.58 9.88 -4.46
N PRO A 109 -23.40 8.89 -4.87
CA PRO A 109 -24.45 8.34 -4.00
C PRO A 109 -23.88 7.54 -2.83
N ASP A 110 -22.66 7.01 -2.98
CA ASP A 110 -21.96 6.24 -1.98
C ASP A 110 -20.45 6.46 -2.08
N ILE A 111 -19.74 6.05 -1.03
CA ILE A 111 -18.29 6.12 -0.93
C ILE A 111 -17.67 5.06 -1.85
N PRO A 112 -16.80 5.44 -2.80
CA PRO A 112 -16.18 4.47 -3.70
C PRO A 112 -15.37 3.41 -2.94
N PRO A 113 -15.21 2.21 -3.52
CA PRO A 113 -14.28 1.22 -3.00
C PRO A 113 -12.89 1.82 -2.77
N THR A 114 -12.20 1.37 -1.72
CA THR A 114 -10.90 1.91 -1.29
C THR A 114 -9.89 2.04 -2.44
N PRO A 115 -9.69 1.02 -3.32
CA PRO A 115 -8.78 1.15 -4.46
C PRO A 115 -9.25 2.20 -5.49
N VAL A 116 -10.56 2.26 -5.77
CA VAL A 116 -11.15 3.25 -6.68
C VAL A 116 -10.94 4.67 -6.15
N ARG A 117 -11.17 4.91 -4.85
CA ARG A 117 -10.90 6.21 -4.22
C ARG A 117 -9.42 6.58 -4.23
N ALA A 118 -8.53 5.61 -4.04
CA ALA A 118 -7.08 5.82 -4.17
C ALA A 118 -6.71 6.31 -5.58
N VAL A 119 -7.24 5.66 -6.63
CA VAL A 119 -7.04 6.08 -8.02
C VAL A 119 -7.61 7.48 -8.26
N ILE A 120 -8.82 7.79 -7.76
CA ILE A 120 -9.39 9.15 -7.85
C ILE A 120 -8.44 10.20 -7.24
N GLN A 121 -7.86 9.94 -6.07
CA GLN A 121 -6.89 10.85 -5.46
C GLN A 121 -5.65 11.06 -6.33
N VAL A 122 -5.17 10.03 -7.01
CA VAL A 122 -4.03 10.14 -7.94
C VAL A 122 -4.42 10.96 -9.16
N LEU A 123 -5.52 10.60 -9.82
CA LEU A 123 -6.00 11.29 -11.02
C LEU A 123 -6.18 12.79 -10.76
N LEU A 124 -6.80 13.16 -9.64
CA LEU A 124 -7.03 14.57 -9.27
C LEU A 124 -5.75 15.35 -8.90
N LYS A 125 -4.63 14.66 -8.65
CA LYS A 125 -3.32 15.28 -8.39
C LYS A 125 -2.48 15.46 -9.65
N ILE A 126 -2.75 14.68 -10.71
CA ILE A 126 -2.01 14.77 -11.97
C ILE A 126 -2.44 16.05 -12.70
N LEU A 127 -1.50 16.95 -12.95
CA LEU A 127 -1.75 18.17 -13.71
C LEU A 127 -2.11 17.83 -15.18
N PRO A 128 -2.95 18.64 -15.85
CA PRO A 128 -3.23 18.44 -17.27
C PRO A 128 -1.94 18.33 -18.10
N GLY A 129 -1.83 17.28 -18.90
CA GLY A 129 -0.65 17.01 -19.73
C GLY A 129 0.56 16.40 -19.00
N SER A 130 0.51 16.22 -17.68
CA SER A 130 1.57 15.56 -16.92
C SER A 130 1.35 14.06 -16.77
N THR A 131 2.43 13.33 -16.56
CA THR A 131 2.41 11.92 -16.16
C THR A 131 2.32 11.79 -14.64
N TRP A 132 1.97 10.61 -14.15
CA TRP A 132 2.09 10.33 -12.72
C TRP A 132 3.56 10.42 -12.28
N GLU A 133 3.81 10.82 -11.03
CA GLU A 133 5.14 10.99 -10.44
C GLU A 133 6.07 9.82 -10.82
N THR A 134 7.27 10.13 -11.31
CA THR A 134 8.21 9.14 -11.87
C THR A 134 8.50 7.99 -10.91
N ARG A 135 8.61 8.25 -9.61
CA ARG A 135 8.81 7.21 -8.58
C ARG A 135 7.70 6.17 -8.59
N CYS A 136 6.46 6.61 -8.80
CA CYS A 136 5.31 5.75 -8.86
C CYS A 136 5.17 5.06 -10.21
N SER A 137 5.42 5.78 -11.31
CA SER A 137 5.36 5.23 -12.67
C SER A 137 6.37 4.09 -12.90
N ASN A 138 7.49 4.12 -12.17
CA ASN A 138 8.55 3.11 -12.22
C ASN A 138 8.27 1.82 -11.44
N LEU A 139 7.14 1.75 -10.71
CA LEU A 139 6.71 0.54 -10.03
C LEU A 139 6.03 -0.42 -11.02
N GLU A 140 6.16 -1.71 -10.74
CA GLU A 140 5.55 -2.76 -11.54
C GLU A 140 4.05 -2.89 -11.22
N GLY A 141 3.23 -2.95 -12.27
CA GLY A 141 1.78 -3.15 -12.18
C GLY A 141 1.32 -4.48 -12.79
N HIS A 142 2.20 -5.17 -13.51
CA HIS A 142 1.95 -6.41 -14.24
C HIS A 142 0.81 -6.30 -15.26
N GLU A 143 0.60 -5.15 -15.89
CA GLU A 143 -0.51 -4.94 -16.84
C GLU A 143 -0.49 -5.94 -18.00
N VAL A 144 0.70 -6.26 -18.52
CA VAL A 144 0.87 -7.23 -19.60
C VAL A 144 0.45 -8.63 -19.16
N ASP A 145 0.88 -9.06 -17.97
CA ASP A 145 0.56 -10.39 -17.45
C ASP A 145 -0.92 -10.50 -17.07
N ARG A 146 -1.48 -9.45 -16.48
CA ARG A 146 -2.91 -9.33 -16.19
C ARG A 146 -3.76 -9.44 -17.46
N LYS A 147 -3.37 -8.73 -18.53
CA LYS A 147 -4.06 -8.78 -19.83
C LYS A 147 -3.96 -10.17 -20.47
N LYS A 148 -2.77 -10.77 -20.51
CA LYS A 148 -2.58 -12.15 -21.02
C LYS A 148 -3.46 -13.17 -20.29
N ARG A 149 -3.54 -13.06 -18.96
CA ARG A 149 -4.38 -13.95 -18.13
C ARG A 149 -5.86 -13.79 -18.48
N PHE A 150 -6.34 -12.57 -18.70
CA PHE A 150 -7.71 -12.32 -19.15
C PHE A 150 -7.99 -12.90 -20.53
N ASP A 151 -7.12 -12.63 -21.51
CA ASP A 151 -7.28 -13.08 -22.89
C ASP A 151 -7.29 -14.62 -23.00
N SER A 152 -6.62 -15.32 -22.08
CA SER A 152 -6.63 -16.78 -21.99
C SER A 152 -7.91 -17.40 -21.40
N GLY A 153 -8.90 -16.60 -20.99
CA GLY A 153 -10.15 -17.07 -20.38
C GLY A 153 -9.99 -17.62 -18.95
N SER A 154 -8.80 -17.48 -18.34
CA SER A 154 -8.45 -18.04 -17.03
C SER A 154 -8.57 -17.06 -15.86
N GLY A 155 -9.18 -15.88 -16.06
CA GLY A 155 -9.19 -14.82 -15.05
C GLY A 155 -10.44 -13.95 -15.03
N GLU A 156 -11.23 -14.09 -13.95
CA GLU A 156 -12.29 -13.16 -13.53
C GLU A 156 -11.74 -11.74 -13.21
N SER A 157 -10.45 -11.62 -12.85
CA SER A 157 -9.94 -10.39 -12.21
C SER A 157 -9.76 -9.15 -13.10
N TRP A 158 -9.58 -9.27 -14.42
CA TRP A 158 -9.26 -8.11 -15.27
C TRP A 158 -10.50 -7.30 -15.67
N GLY A 159 -11.64 -7.97 -15.86
CA GLY A 159 -12.92 -7.31 -16.07
C GLY A 159 -13.28 -6.40 -14.90
N ASP A 160 -13.13 -6.90 -13.68
CA ASP A 160 -13.31 -6.14 -12.44
C ASP A 160 -12.32 -4.97 -12.33
N PHE A 161 -11.07 -5.19 -12.74
CA PHE A 161 -10.03 -4.17 -12.74
C PHE A 161 -10.37 -3.01 -13.69
N LEU A 162 -10.80 -3.34 -14.90
CA LEU A 162 -11.21 -2.36 -15.90
C LEU A 162 -12.47 -1.62 -15.46
N LEU A 163 -13.42 -2.31 -14.82
CA LEU A 163 -14.61 -1.69 -14.24
C LEU A 163 -14.24 -0.68 -13.15
N GLN A 164 -13.32 -1.04 -12.24
CA GLN A 164 -12.82 -0.13 -11.21
C GLN A 164 -12.09 1.07 -11.79
N ALA A 165 -11.26 0.88 -12.82
CA ALA A 165 -10.56 1.97 -13.51
C ALA A 165 -11.53 2.93 -14.22
N ARG A 166 -12.57 2.39 -14.87
CA ARG A 166 -13.67 3.18 -15.48
C ARG A 166 -14.43 3.96 -14.42
N ALA A 167 -14.77 3.32 -13.30
CA ALA A 167 -15.43 3.98 -12.17
C ALA A 167 -14.58 5.11 -11.61
N ALA A 168 -13.28 4.89 -11.38
CA ALA A 168 -12.37 5.93 -10.88
C ALA A 168 -12.28 7.11 -11.85
N THR A 169 -12.20 6.83 -13.16
CA THR A 169 -12.17 7.86 -14.20
C THR A 169 -13.45 8.71 -14.16
N ALA A 170 -14.63 8.06 -14.19
CA ALA A 170 -15.92 8.72 -14.16
C ALA A 170 -16.13 9.54 -12.87
N PHE A 171 -15.84 8.95 -11.71
CA PHE A 171 -16.02 9.60 -10.41
C PHE A 171 -15.05 10.75 -10.17
N SER A 172 -13.86 10.73 -10.79
CA SER A 172 -12.95 11.88 -10.78
C SER A 172 -13.42 13.04 -11.67
N GLY A 173 -14.40 12.80 -12.56
CA GLY A 173 -14.86 13.76 -13.56
C GLY A 173 -13.89 13.92 -14.73
N MET A 174 -13.01 12.94 -14.96
CA MET A 174 -12.11 12.90 -16.11
C MET A 174 -12.78 12.26 -17.33
N GLU A 175 -12.28 12.61 -18.51
CA GLU A 175 -12.71 12.03 -19.78
C GLU A 175 -12.33 10.54 -19.90
N ALA A 176 -13.09 9.80 -20.71
CA ALA A 176 -12.84 8.38 -20.98
C ALA A 176 -11.45 8.10 -21.56
N SER A 177 -10.81 9.09 -22.20
CA SER A 177 -9.41 9.01 -22.66
C SER A 177 -8.41 8.72 -21.53
N LYS A 178 -8.79 8.91 -20.26
CA LYS A 178 -7.97 8.64 -19.08
C LYS A 178 -8.13 7.25 -18.49
N ILE A 179 -8.98 6.38 -19.06
CA ILE A 179 -9.20 5.02 -18.55
C ILE A 179 -7.89 4.20 -18.55
N GLU A 180 -7.04 4.34 -19.57
CA GLU A 180 -5.75 3.63 -19.63
C GLU A 180 -4.81 4.07 -18.50
N LEU A 181 -4.74 5.38 -18.24
CA LEU A 181 -3.99 5.93 -17.10
C LEU A 181 -4.56 5.40 -15.78
N ALA A 182 -5.89 5.41 -15.60
CA ALA A 182 -6.53 4.89 -14.40
C ALA A 182 -6.24 3.40 -14.19
N THR A 183 -6.23 2.62 -15.27
CA THR A 183 -5.89 1.18 -15.25
C THR A 183 -4.44 0.95 -14.85
N SER A 184 -3.52 1.74 -15.41
CA SER A 184 -2.09 1.73 -15.09
C SER A 184 -1.81 2.10 -13.62
N VAL A 185 -2.50 3.14 -13.11
CA VAL A 185 -2.41 3.56 -11.70
C VAL A 185 -2.98 2.48 -10.78
N LEU A 186 -4.18 1.95 -11.09
CA LEU A 186 -4.80 0.90 -10.28
C LEU A 186 -3.90 -0.34 -10.22
N SER A 187 -3.28 -0.73 -11.34
CA SER A 187 -2.39 -1.91 -11.45
C SER A 187 -1.22 -1.80 -10.49
N ARG A 188 -0.59 -0.62 -10.45
CA ARG A 188 0.50 -0.32 -9.52
C ARG A 188 0.01 -0.27 -8.08
N ILE A 189 -1.10 0.40 -7.78
CA ILE A 189 -1.65 0.43 -6.41
C ILE A 189 -1.95 -1.00 -5.92
N SER A 190 -2.53 -1.86 -6.75
CA SER A 190 -2.85 -3.23 -6.38
C SER A 190 -1.62 -4.10 -6.12
N CYS A 191 -0.47 -3.84 -6.77
CA CYS A 191 0.77 -4.57 -6.53
C CYS A 191 1.66 -3.96 -5.43
N ASN A 192 1.44 -2.71 -5.03
CA ASN A 192 2.43 -1.96 -4.27
C ASN A 192 1.85 -1.27 -3.02
N SER A 193 0.55 -1.43 -2.75
CA SER A 193 -0.10 -0.87 -1.57
C SER A 193 -0.04 -1.81 -0.37
N PHE A 194 -0.24 -1.21 0.79
CA PHE A 194 -0.18 -1.83 2.10
C PHE A 194 -1.53 -1.64 2.80
N HIS A 195 -1.91 -2.58 3.63
CA HIS A 195 -2.97 -2.36 4.60
C HIS A 195 -2.49 -1.34 5.63
N ALA A 196 -3.19 -0.20 5.74
CA ALA A 196 -2.96 0.72 6.85
C ALA A 196 -3.54 0.10 8.13
N THR A 197 -2.71 -0.06 9.17
CA THR A 197 -3.12 -0.76 10.39
C THR A 197 -3.06 0.12 11.64
N LEU A 198 -3.86 -0.25 12.64
CA LEU A 198 -3.72 0.24 14.01
C LEU A 198 -2.62 -0.56 14.76
N PRO A 199 -2.21 -0.12 15.97
CA PRO A 199 -1.18 -0.83 16.74
C PRO A 199 -1.51 -2.29 17.10
N ASP A 200 -2.79 -2.67 17.08
CA ASP A 200 -3.26 -4.05 17.30
C ASP A 200 -3.38 -4.85 15.99
N ALA A 201 -2.76 -4.37 14.90
CA ALA A 201 -2.83 -4.91 13.56
C ALA A 201 -4.20 -4.85 12.87
N THR A 202 -5.21 -4.19 13.45
CA THR A 202 -6.50 -3.98 12.78
C THR A 202 -6.28 -3.18 11.50
N SER A 203 -6.63 -3.76 10.35
CA SER A 203 -6.65 -3.06 9.07
C SER A 203 -7.78 -2.03 9.04
N VAL A 204 -7.43 -0.78 8.71
CA VAL A 204 -8.35 0.36 8.71
C VAL A 204 -8.34 1.16 7.41
N GLY A 205 -7.56 0.71 6.42
CA GLY A 205 -7.49 1.38 5.13
C GLY A 205 -6.33 0.94 4.26
N LEU A 206 -5.97 1.84 3.34
CA LEU A 206 -4.91 1.62 2.35
C LEU A 206 -3.83 2.68 2.52
N ALA A 207 -2.59 2.23 2.49
CA ALA A 207 -1.39 3.05 2.42
C ALA A 207 -0.59 2.70 1.16
N PHE A 208 0.03 3.68 0.55
CA PHE A 208 0.97 3.45 -0.55
C PHE A 208 2.01 4.56 -0.52
N ASP A 209 3.28 4.15 -0.58
CA ASP A 209 4.40 5.05 -0.76
C ASP A 209 5.44 4.38 -1.66
N PRO A 210 5.90 5.06 -2.73
CA PRO A 210 6.77 4.45 -3.72
C PRO A 210 8.16 4.08 -3.18
N ASP A 211 8.62 4.69 -2.08
CA ASP A 211 9.93 4.36 -1.52
C ASP A 211 9.89 3.02 -0.78
N ILE A 212 8.84 2.75 0.01
CA ILE A 212 8.68 1.46 0.72
C ILE A 212 8.16 0.36 -0.22
N ALA A 213 7.41 0.71 -1.27
CA ALA A 213 6.93 -0.24 -2.28
C ALA A 213 8.04 -1.02 -3.01
N LEU A 214 9.30 -0.57 -2.93
CA LEU A 214 10.45 -1.25 -3.53
C LEU A 214 10.93 -2.47 -2.73
N VAL A 215 10.45 -2.70 -1.50
CA VAL A 215 10.93 -3.80 -0.67
C VAL A 215 10.33 -5.12 -1.15
N ASN A 216 11.18 -6.04 -1.59
CA ASN A 216 10.77 -7.33 -2.14
C ASN A 216 10.13 -8.28 -1.11
N HIS A 217 9.51 -9.34 -1.63
CA HIS A 217 8.89 -10.38 -0.81
C HIS A 217 9.85 -11.47 -0.33
N SER A 218 9.68 -11.92 0.91
CA SER A 218 10.10 -13.23 1.41
C SER A 218 9.09 -13.79 2.41
N CYS A 219 8.80 -15.10 2.39
CA CYS A 219 8.04 -15.75 3.46
C CYS A 219 8.84 -15.92 4.76
N ALA A 220 10.15 -15.62 4.73
CA ALA A 220 11.02 -15.44 5.89
C ALA A 220 11.61 -14.01 5.83
N PRO A 221 10.80 -12.99 6.16
CA PRO A 221 11.20 -11.59 6.01
C PRO A 221 12.21 -11.17 7.08
N ASN A 222 13.03 -10.17 6.77
CA ASN A 222 13.96 -9.54 7.71
C ASN A 222 13.52 -8.12 8.13
N ALA A 223 12.41 -7.62 7.56
CA ALA A 223 11.79 -6.36 7.90
C ALA A 223 10.25 -6.49 7.88
N HIS A 224 9.57 -5.51 8.47
CA HIS A 224 8.12 -5.37 8.36
C HIS A 224 7.73 -3.89 8.24
N VAL A 225 6.48 -3.63 7.83
CA VAL A 225 5.88 -2.30 7.85
C VAL A 225 4.90 -2.17 9.01
N ILE A 226 5.05 -1.11 9.79
CA ILE A 226 4.11 -0.70 10.85
C ILE A 226 3.64 0.73 10.63
N PHE A 227 2.57 1.10 11.34
CA PHE A 227 1.99 2.43 11.29
C PHE A 227 1.98 3.07 12.67
N GLU A 228 2.46 4.31 12.74
CA GLU A 228 2.31 5.19 13.90
C GLU A 228 1.39 6.35 13.51
N GLY A 229 0.09 6.14 13.69
CA GLY A 229 -0.93 7.03 13.15
C GLY A 229 -0.77 7.15 11.63
N ARG A 230 -0.44 8.35 11.15
CA ARG A 230 -0.22 8.62 9.72
C ARG A 230 1.13 8.10 9.19
N SER A 231 2.11 7.90 10.07
CA SER A 231 3.47 7.56 9.63
C SER A 231 3.55 6.10 9.24
N MET A 232 4.06 5.82 8.04
CA MET A 232 4.41 4.48 7.58
C MET A 232 5.90 4.25 7.87
N ILE A 233 6.22 3.14 8.54
CA ILE A 233 7.58 2.86 9.04
C ILE A 233 7.99 1.46 8.60
N LEU A 234 9.12 1.37 7.89
CA LEU A 234 9.81 0.11 7.64
C LEU A 234 10.78 -0.14 8.79
N GLN A 235 10.66 -1.28 9.47
CA GLN A 235 11.46 -1.64 10.63
C GLN A 235 12.11 -3.00 10.45
N SER A 236 13.36 -3.17 10.90
CA SER A 236 14.05 -4.46 10.88
C SER A 236 13.46 -5.43 11.92
N LEU A 237 13.29 -6.70 11.53
CA LEU A 237 12.89 -7.79 12.44
C LEU A 237 14.09 -8.45 13.11
N ILE A 238 15.21 -8.52 12.39
CA ILE A 238 16.45 -9.17 12.79
C ILE A 238 17.63 -8.25 12.46
N PRO A 239 18.86 -8.53 12.94
CA PRO A 239 20.05 -7.83 12.46
C PRO A 239 20.22 -8.00 10.94
N ILE A 240 20.60 -6.92 10.25
CA ILE A 240 20.78 -6.87 8.80
C ILE A 240 22.15 -6.29 8.50
N GLN A 241 22.95 -6.99 7.69
CA GLN A 241 24.28 -6.52 7.31
C GLN A 241 24.20 -5.47 6.20
N LYS A 242 25.17 -4.56 6.15
CA LYS A 242 25.34 -3.63 5.04
C LYS A 242 25.33 -4.38 3.70
N GLY A 243 24.51 -3.90 2.77
CA GLY A 243 24.34 -4.48 1.43
C GLY A 243 23.39 -5.68 1.36
N GLN A 244 22.91 -6.20 2.50
CA GLN A 244 21.90 -7.26 2.52
C GLN A 244 20.54 -6.71 2.08
N GLU A 245 19.87 -7.43 1.18
CA GLU A 245 18.54 -7.08 0.68
C GLU A 245 17.49 -7.15 1.79
N LEU A 246 16.55 -6.21 1.75
CA LEU A 246 15.41 -6.12 2.65
C LEU A 246 14.23 -6.88 2.08
N PHE A 247 13.54 -7.61 2.94
CA PHE A 247 12.34 -8.37 2.62
C PHE A 247 11.24 -8.15 3.62
N ILE A 248 10.03 -7.94 3.11
CA ILE A 248 8.77 -8.00 3.86
C ILE A 248 7.94 -9.19 3.39
N SER A 249 6.89 -9.53 4.14
CA SER A 249 5.89 -10.48 3.64
C SER A 249 4.74 -9.72 2.96
N TYR A 250 4.30 -10.22 1.81
CA TYR A 250 3.14 -9.70 1.06
C TYR A 250 1.87 -10.51 1.35
N VAL A 251 2.04 -11.65 2.03
CA VAL A 251 1.00 -12.63 2.34
C VAL A 251 1.10 -13.02 3.81
N ASP A 252 0.08 -13.68 4.33
CA ASP A 252 0.16 -14.27 5.67
C ASP A 252 1.11 -15.47 5.66
N VAL A 253 2.20 -15.35 6.43
CA VAL A 253 3.24 -16.37 6.54
C VAL A 253 2.79 -17.62 7.30
N GLN A 254 1.65 -17.56 7.98
CA GLN A 254 1.07 -18.71 8.70
C GLN A 254 0.28 -19.65 7.79
N GLN A 255 -0.11 -19.19 6.59
CA GLN A 255 -0.78 -20.03 5.61
C GLN A 255 0.15 -21.14 5.09
N GLU A 256 -0.46 -22.22 4.57
CA GLU A 256 0.25 -23.32 3.92
C GLU A 256 1.06 -22.87 2.70
N HIS A 257 2.14 -23.61 2.42
CA HIS A 257 3.07 -23.35 1.31
C HIS A 257 2.37 -23.05 -0.02
N ASN A 258 1.42 -23.90 -0.42
CA ASN A 258 0.75 -23.79 -1.71
C ASN A 258 -0.18 -22.58 -1.76
N SER A 259 -0.89 -22.27 -0.67
CA SER A 259 -1.77 -21.10 -0.56
C SER A 259 -0.97 -19.81 -0.71
N ARG A 260 0.15 -19.68 0.03
CA ARG A 260 1.04 -18.51 -0.08
C ARG A 260 1.54 -18.32 -1.51
N ARG A 261 2.02 -19.39 -2.14
CA ARG A 261 2.52 -19.34 -3.52
C ARG A 261 1.43 -19.00 -4.52
N GLN A 262 0.21 -19.49 -4.33
CA GLN A 262 -0.93 -19.17 -5.18
C GLN A 262 -1.35 -17.71 -5.05
N ASP A 263 -1.40 -17.16 -3.84
CA ASP A 263 -1.73 -15.76 -3.60
C ASP A 263 -0.68 -14.82 -4.20
N LEU A 264 0.60 -15.16 -4.03
CA LEU A 264 1.71 -14.42 -4.66
C LEU A 264 1.60 -14.45 -6.18
N TRP A 265 1.35 -15.61 -6.78
CA TRP A 265 1.18 -15.74 -8.22
C TRP A 265 -0.02 -14.94 -8.74
N ARG A 266 -1.16 -14.98 -8.03
CA ARG A 266 -2.39 -14.32 -8.46
C ARG A 266 -2.28 -12.80 -8.52
N THR A 267 -1.53 -12.20 -7.59
CA THR A 267 -1.46 -10.74 -7.44
C THR A 267 -0.18 -10.15 -8.00
N TYR A 268 0.96 -10.84 -7.81
CA TYR A 268 2.31 -10.34 -8.07
C TYR A 268 3.06 -11.15 -9.16
N PHE A 269 2.43 -12.15 -9.77
CA PHE A 269 2.94 -12.84 -10.97
C PHE A 269 4.32 -13.48 -10.82
N PHE A 270 4.70 -13.88 -9.60
CA PHE A 270 5.94 -14.62 -9.37
C PHE A 270 5.72 -15.83 -8.45
N TRP A 271 6.63 -16.79 -8.55
CA TRP A 271 6.69 -17.95 -7.67
C TRP A 271 7.81 -17.76 -6.65
N CYS A 272 7.46 -17.67 -5.37
CA CYS A 272 8.46 -17.50 -4.31
C CYS A 272 9.41 -18.69 -4.21
N ARG A 273 10.71 -18.39 -4.09
CA ARG A 273 11.82 -19.35 -3.88
C ARG A 273 12.64 -19.00 -2.64
N CYS A 274 12.03 -18.31 -1.67
CA CYS A 274 12.71 -17.95 -0.43
C CYS A 274 13.05 -19.20 0.40
N PRO A 275 13.97 -19.10 1.39
CA PRO A 275 14.39 -20.24 2.20
C PRO A 275 13.23 -21.05 2.78
N LYS A 276 12.18 -20.39 3.30
CA LYS A 276 10.98 -21.05 3.83
C LYS A 276 10.25 -21.88 2.76
N CYS A 277 10.04 -21.32 1.57
CA CYS A 277 9.38 -22.06 0.48
C CYS A 277 10.22 -23.22 -0.05
N THR A 278 11.53 -23.03 -0.17
CA THR A 278 12.45 -24.10 -0.61
C THR A 278 12.44 -25.27 0.38
N GLN A 279 12.51 -24.97 1.68
CA GLN A 279 12.44 -25.97 2.75
C GLN A 279 11.11 -26.72 2.77
N GLU A 280 9.97 -26.00 2.72
CA GLU A 280 8.63 -26.62 2.74
C GLU A 280 8.32 -27.43 1.48
N ALA A 281 8.95 -27.11 0.34
CA ALA A 281 8.81 -27.87 -0.89
C ALA A 281 9.58 -29.20 -0.87
N GLY A 282 10.33 -29.50 0.19
CA GLY A 282 11.22 -30.68 0.23
C GLY A 282 12.37 -30.58 -0.75
N ILE A 283 12.69 -29.38 -1.25
CA ILE A 283 13.87 -29.13 -2.05
C ILE A 283 15.02 -28.98 -1.06
N GLU A 284 15.60 -30.10 -0.64
CA GLU A 284 16.89 -30.08 0.06
C GLU A 284 17.90 -29.34 -0.82
N THR A 285 18.49 -28.27 -0.30
CA THR A 285 19.69 -27.71 -0.88
C THR A 285 20.81 -28.71 -0.67
N TRP A 286 21.03 -29.63 -1.60
CA TRP A 286 22.26 -30.41 -1.66
C TRP A 286 23.41 -29.49 -2.06
N ALA A 287 23.95 -28.79 -1.06
CA ALA A 287 25.27 -28.19 -1.03
C ALA A 287 25.62 -28.02 0.46
N LYS A 288 26.41 -28.89 1.07
CA LYS A 288 27.79 -29.20 0.67
C LYS A 288 28.09 -30.71 0.71
N ALA A 289 28.46 -31.24 -0.44
CA ALA A 289 29.48 -32.28 -0.53
C ALA A 289 30.86 -31.59 -0.68
N CYS A 290 31.87 -32.24 -0.11
CA CYS A 290 33.26 -31.83 0.16
C CYS A 290 33.45 -30.96 1.40
#